data_AF-A0A9P0TQH7-F1
#
_entry.id   AF-A0A9P0TQH7-F1
#
_cell.length_a   1.000
_cell.length_b   1.000
_cell.length_c   1.000
_cell.angle_alpha   90.00
_cell.angle_beta   90.00
_cell.angle_gamma   90.00
#
_symmetry.space_group_name_H-M   'P 1'
#
loop_
_entity.id
_entity.type
_entity.pdbx_description
1 polymer ?
#
loop_
_entity_poly.entity_id
_entity_poly.type
_entity_poly.pdbx_seq_one_letter_code
_entity_poly.pdbx_strand_id
1 'polypeptide(L)'
;MLTSLEEPSIIFIDNAPYHSRQINKMPTQANRKHEIINWLRDNGEEVDESLLKVELLKILKRKKQPKRYVIDEMAAEHGHTVVRIPPYHCQYNAVELIWVQVKGHAARNNTSPPFTATKSWIY
;
A
#
# COMPACT_ATOMS: atom_id res chain seq x y z
N MET A 1 -16.06 -7.00 -6.34
CA MET A 1 -15.59 -5.72 -6.93
C MET A 1 -14.57 -5.97 -8.01
N LEU A 2 -13.52 -6.79 -7.77
CA LEU A 2 -12.62 -7.23 -8.85
C LEU A 2 -13.34 -8.11 -9.88
N THR A 3 -14.16 -9.06 -9.42
CA THR A 3 -15.02 -9.91 -10.26
C THR A 3 -16.08 -9.18 -11.11
N SER A 4 -16.25 -7.87 -10.91
CA SER A 4 -17.22 -7.05 -11.63
C SER A 4 -16.57 -6.21 -12.73
N LEU A 5 -15.25 -6.28 -12.87
CA LEU A 5 -14.50 -5.63 -13.94
C LEU A 5 -14.42 -6.56 -15.15
N GLU A 6 -14.41 -5.98 -16.35
CA GLU A 6 -14.11 -6.75 -17.57
C GLU A 6 -12.63 -7.15 -17.57
N GLU A 7 -12.34 -8.43 -17.81
CA GLU A 7 -10.98 -8.98 -17.79
C GLU A 7 -10.36 -9.00 -19.20
N PRO A 8 -9.07 -8.63 -19.37
CA PRO A 8 -8.15 -8.02 -18.40
C PRO A 8 -8.30 -6.49 -18.30
N SER A 9 -8.14 -5.95 -17.09
CA SER A 9 -8.23 -4.51 -16.81
C SER A 9 -6.95 -3.97 -16.16
N ILE A 10 -6.67 -2.69 -16.38
CA ILE A 10 -5.60 -1.95 -15.69
C ILE A 10 -6.24 -1.07 -14.61
N ILE A 11 -5.86 -1.31 -13.36
CA ILE A 11 -6.37 -0.60 -12.18
C ILE A 11 -5.33 0.43 -11.75
N PHE A 12 -5.67 1.71 -11.87
CA PHE A 12 -4.83 2.79 -11.37
C PHE A 12 -5.15 3.08 -9.90
N ILE A 13 -4.12 3.08 -9.06
CA ILE A 13 -4.25 3.35 -7.62
C ILE A 13 -3.23 4.43 -7.23
N ASP A 14 -3.61 5.33 -6.34
CA ASP A 14 -2.69 6.30 -5.76
C ASP A 14 -1.63 5.64 -4.87
N ASN A 15 -0.42 6.19 -4.92
CA ASN A 15 0.70 5.68 -4.14
C ASN A 15 0.65 6.18 -2.69
N ALA A 16 -0.39 5.75 -1.97
CA ALA A 16 -0.55 6.03 -0.56
C ALA A 16 -0.25 4.81 0.33
N PRO A 17 0.28 5.01 1.56
CA PRO A 17 0.63 3.92 2.45
C PRO A 17 -0.54 2.97 2.76
N TYR A 18 -1.77 3.51 2.86
CA TYR A 18 -2.97 2.73 3.18
C TYR A 18 -3.37 1.76 2.06
N HIS A 19 -3.11 2.09 0.79
CA HIS A 19 -3.32 1.19 -0.36
C HIS A 19 -2.13 0.26 -0.63
N SER A 20 -1.07 0.36 0.18
CA SER A 20 0.22 -0.29 -0.06
C SER A 20 0.59 -1.27 1.07
N ARG A 21 -0.37 -2.07 1.52
CA ARG A 21 -0.13 -3.14 2.50
C ARG A 21 0.78 -4.21 1.87
N GLN A 22 2.00 -4.31 2.39
CA GLN A 22 2.99 -5.27 1.91
C GLN A 22 2.73 -6.66 2.43
N ILE A 23 2.88 -7.65 1.55
CA ILE A 23 2.97 -9.06 1.92
C ILE A 23 4.40 -9.33 2.38
N ASN A 24 4.54 -10.10 3.46
CA ASN A 24 5.83 -10.55 3.98
C ASN A 24 6.85 -9.39 4.11
N LYS A 25 6.42 -8.30 4.76
CA LYS A 25 7.20 -7.05 4.86
C LYS A 25 8.56 -7.33 5.51
N MET A 26 9.63 -7.03 4.77
CA MET A 26 10.98 -7.17 5.28
C MET A 26 11.20 -6.29 6.52
N PRO A 27 11.80 -6.83 7.59
CA PRO A 27 12.07 -6.08 8.80
C PRO A 27 13.14 -4.99 8.56
N THR A 28 13.16 -4.03 9.47
CA THR A 28 14.00 -2.83 9.42
C THR A 28 14.88 -2.70 10.66
N GLN A 29 15.73 -1.68 10.71
CA GLN A 29 16.56 -1.40 11.89
C GLN A 29 15.74 -1.14 13.16
N ALA A 30 14.47 -0.75 13.03
CA ALA A 30 13.56 -0.55 14.16
C ALA A 30 13.09 -1.87 14.79
N ASN A 31 13.11 -2.98 14.04
CA ASN A 31 12.66 -4.29 14.53
C ASN A 31 13.63 -4.90 15.55
N ARG A 32 13.12 -5.77 16.41
CA ARG A 32 13.95 -6.49 17.40
C ARG A 32 14.80 -7.55 16.70
N LYS A 33 15.93 -7.93 17.32
CA LYS A 33 16.86 -8.93 16.74
C LYS A 33 16.15 -10.25 16.41
N HIS A 34 15.33 -10.77 17.33
CA HIS A 34 14.60 -12.02 17.11
C HIS A 34 13.56 -11.92 15.98
N GLU A 35 12.90 -10.77 15.80
CA GLU A 35 11.96 -10.56 14.68
C GLU A 35 12.69 -10.65 13.33
N ILE A 36 13.91 -10.12 13.26
CA ILE A 36 14.77 -10.23 12.07
C ILE A 36 15.17 -11.68 11.82
N ILE A 37 15.57 -12.42 12.85
CA ILE A 37 15.95 -13.83 12.74
C ILE A 37 14.76 -14.68 12.29
N ASN A 38 13.59 -14.52 12.91
CA ASN A 38 12.38 -15.25 12.56
C ASN A 38 12.01 -15.00 11.10
N TRP A 39 11.99 -13.72 10.68
CA TRP A 39 11.69 -13.40 9.29
C TRP A 39 12.68 -14.03 8.30
N LEU A 40 13.99 -14.03 8.60
CA LEU A 40 14.99 -14.66 7.76
C LEU A 40 14.75 -16.18 7.65
N ARG A 41 14.44 -16.85 8.75
CA ARG A 41 14.11 -18.29 8.78
C ARG A 41 12.84 -18.61 8.01
N ASP A 42 11.78 -17.81 8.20
CA ASP A 42 10.51 -17.94 7.48
C ASP A 42 10.70 -17.76 5.96
N ASN A 43 11.75 -17.06 5.54
CA ASN A 43 12.15 -16.88 4.15
C ASN A 43 13.23 -17.88 3.69
N GLY A 44 13.47 -18.95 4.45
CA GLY A 44 14.35 -20.05 4.08
C GLY A 44 15.85 -19.82 4.34
N GLU A 45 16.23 -18.80 5.11
CA GLU A 45 17.63 -18.56 5.45
C GLU A 45 17.99 -19.23 6.79
N GLU A 46 19.08 -19.99 6.78
CA GLU A 46 19.70 -20.46 8.01
C GLU A 46 20.48 -19.32 8.66
N VAL A 47 20.12 -18.99 9.89
CA VAL A 47 20.69 -17.85 10.62
C VAL A 47 21.25 -18.31 11.96
N ASP A 48 22.52 -18.02 12.16
CA ASP A 48 23.18 -18.14 13.47
C ASP A 48 22.67 -17.03 14.41
N GLU A 49 22.13 -17.45 15.56
CA GLU A 49 21.60 -16.54 16.59
C GLU A 49 22.69 -15.74 17.30
N SER A 50 23.95 -16.14 17.19
CA SER A 50 25.10 -15.42 17.75
C SER A 50 25.34 -14.08 17.04
N LEU A 51 24.94 -13.97 15.76
CA LEU A 51 25.22 -12.81 14.91
C LEU A 51 24.69 -11.50 15.51
N LEU A 52 25.47 -10.43 15.35
CA LEU A 52 25.04 -9.10 15.75
C LEU A 52 23.89 -8.61 14.86
N LYS A 53 23.03 -7.76 15.41
CA LYS A 53 21.91 -7.16 14.65
C LYS A 53 22.39 -6.49 13.35
N VAL A 54 23.56 -5.86 13.38
CA VAL A 54 24.17 -5.21 12.21
C VAL A 54 24.51 -6.22 11.11
N GLU A 55 24.95 -7.42 11.45
CA GLU A 55 25.28 -8.48 10.50
C GLU A 55 24.01 -9.05 9.87
N LEU A 56 22.97 -9.28 10.69
CA LEU A 56 21.65 -9.69 10.20
C LEU A 56 21.05 -8.67 9.21
N LEU A 57 21.20 -7.37 9.49
CA LEU A 57 20.77 -6.30 8.58
C LEU A 57 21.56 -6.29 7.26
N LYS A 58 22.84 -6.68 7.26
CA LYS A 58 23.62 -6.85 6.02
C LYS A 58 23.07 -8.02 5.20
N ILE A 59 22.70 -9.13 5.84
CA ILE A 59 22.06 -10.27 5.17
C ILE A 59 20.75 -9.83 4.52
N LEU A 60 19.86 -9.15 5.26
CA LEU A 60 18.62 -8.60 4.72
C LEU A 60 18.86 -7.70 3.49
N LYS A 61 19.86 -6.81 3.55
CA LYS A 61 20.17 -5.91 2.43
C LYS A 61 20.64 -6.66 1.18
N ARG A 62 21.42 -7.73 1.34
CA ARG A 62 21.85 -8.59 0.22
C ARG A 62 20.70 -9.37 -0.40
N LYS A 63 19.67 -9.68 0.39
CA LYS A 63 18.50 -10.47 -0.01
C LYS A 63 17.28 -9.60 -0.31
N LYS A 64 17.48 -8.32 -0.61
CA LYS A 64 16.38 -7.38 -0.84
C LYS A 64 15.50 -7.86 -2.00
N GLN A 65 14.26 -8.22 -1.69
CA GLN A 65 13.26 -8.62 -2.68
C GLN A 65 12.43 -7.41 -3.15
N PRO A 66 11.84 -7.48 -4.36
CA PRO A 66 10.80 -6.56 -4.77
C PRO A 66 9.64 -6.58 -3.76
N LYS A 67 9.05 -5.42 -3.51
CA LYS A 67 7.89 -5.31 -2.62
C LYS A 67 6.69 -5.92 -3.33
N ARG A 68 6.00 -6.84 -2.65
CA ARG A 68 4.70 -7.39 -3.06
C ARG A 68 3.60 -6.79 -2.20
N TYR A 69 2.45 -6.51 -2.78
CA TYR A 69 1.34 -5.87 -2.10
C TYR A 69 0.08 -6.72 -2.22
N VAL A 70 -0.73 -6.74 -1.16
CA VAL A 70 -1.94 -7.57 -1.09
C VAL A 70 -2.88 -7.30 -2.28
N ILE A 71 -3.12 -6.02 -2.58
CA ILE A 71 -4.04 -5.63 -3.66
C ILE A 71 -3.52 -6.08 -5.03
N ASP A 72 -2.21 -6.04 -5.25
CA ASP A 72 -1.58 -6.41 -6.52
C ASP A 72 -1.76 -7.89 -6.79
N GLU A 73 -1.54 -8.74 -5.78
CA GLU A 73 -1.75 -10.19 -5.90
C GLU A 73 -3.23 -10.51 -6.11
N MET A 74 -4.13 -9.88 -5.34
CA MET A 74 -5.58 -10.07 -5.51
C MET A 74 -6.06 -9.67 -6.91
N ALA A 75 -5.54 -8.57 -7.46
CA ALA A 75 -5.87 -8.14 -8.82
C ALA A 75 -5.30 -9.10 -9.86
N ALA A 76 -4.06 -9.55 -9.68
CA ALA A 76 -3.40 -10.50 -10.59
C ALA A 76 -4.11 -11.86 -10.61
N GLU A 77 -4.63 -12.33 -9.48
CA GLU A 77 -5.46 -13.55 -9.38
C GLU A 77 -6.73 -13.47 -10.26
N HIS A 78 -7.23 -12.26 -10.54
CA HIS A 78 -8.37 -12.00 -11.42
C HIS A 78 -7.93 -11.48 -12.81
N GLY A 79 -6.67 -11.70 -13.21
CA GLY A 79 -6.18 -11.29 -14.53
C GLY A 79 -6.03 -9.77 -14.72
N HIS A 80 -6.09 -8.98 -13.64
CA HIS A 80 -5.93 -7.53 -13.68
C HIS A 80 -4.52 -7.09 -13.32
N THR A 81 -4.13 -5.91 -13.81
CA THR A 81 -2.84 -5.29 -13.47
C THR A 81 -3.04 -4.03 -12.65
N VAL A 82 -2.30 -3.89 -11.54
CA VAL A 82 -2.29 -2.65 -10.74
C VAL A 82 -1.13 -1.76 -11.15
N VAL A 83 -1.42 -0.49 -11.41
CA VAL A 83 -0.42 0.55 -11.68
C VAL A 83 -0.54 1.64 -10.64
N ARG A 84 0.58 1.94 -9.95
CA ARG A 84 0.65 3.03 -8.97
C ARG A 84 1.08 4.32 -9.63
N ILE A 85 0.30 5.37 -9.46
CA ILE A 85 0.70 6.71 -9.89
C ILE A 85 1.82 7.28 -9.00
N PRO A 86 2.73 8.08 -9.55
CA PRO A 86 3.79 8.71 -8.76
C PRO A 86 3.22 9.55 -7.61
N PRO A 87 3.87 9.57 -6.44
CA PRO A 87 3.42 10.34 -5.29
C PRO A 87 3.43 11.84 -5.63
N TYR A 88 2.49 12.60 -5.07
CA TYR A 88 2.33 14.06 -5.27
C TYR A 88 1.90 14.50 -6.69
N HIS A 89 1.40 13.58 -7.51
CA HIS A 89 0.83 13.91 -8.82
C HIS A 89 -0.69 13.67 -8.87
N CYS A 90 -1.43 14.42 -8.05
CA CYS A 90 -2.89 14.28 -7.96
C CYS A 90 -3.62 14.58 -9.29
N GLN A 91 -3.00 15.30 -10.22
CA GLN A 91 -3.54 15.53 -11.57
C GLN A 91 -3.76 14.23 -12.36
N TYR A 92 -3.06 13.16 -12.01
CA TYR A 92 -3.22 11.84 -12.62
C TYR A 92 -4.19 10.94 -11.84
N ASN A 93 -4.74 11.42 -10.73
CA ASN A 93 -5.72 10.69 -9.95
C ASN A 93 -7.15 11.17 -10.29
N ALA A 94 -7.86 10.41 -11.12
CA ALA A 94 -9.23 10.73 -11.51
C ALA A 94 -10.16 10.95 -10.31
N VAL A 95 -9.95 10.21 -9.21
CA VAL A 95 -10.80 10.35 -8.01
C VAL A 95 -10.60 11.71 -7.33
N GLU A 96 -9.38 12.24 -7.31
CA GLU A 96 -9.09 13.56 -6.74
C GLU A 96 -9.75 14.67 -7.56
N LEU A 97 -9.72 14.55 -8.89
CA LEU A 97 -10.39 15.52 -9.77
C LEU A 97 -11.90 15.55 -9.53
N ILE A 98 -12.53 14.38 -9.42
CA ILE A 98 -13.97 14.27 -9.10
C ILE A 98 -14.24 14.84 -7.71
N TRP A 99 -13.42 14.52 -6.71
CA TRP A 99 -13.57 15.07 -5.35
C TRP A 99 -13.48 16.60 -5.31
N VAL A 100 -12.55 17.21 -6.08
CA VAL A 100 -12.45 18.67 -6.19
C VAL A 100 -13.73 19.27 -6.77
N GLN A 101 -14.29 18.66 -7.81
CA GLN A 101 -15.55 19.12 -8.40
C GLN A 101 -16.71 19.03 -7.42
N VAL A 102 -16.86 17.90 -6.74
CA VAL A 102 -17.93 17.66 -5.75
C VAL A 102 -17.81 18.62 -4.57
N LYS A 103 -16.60 18.79 -4.01
CA LYS A 103 -16.35 19.75 -2.92
C LYS A 103 -16.61 21.18 -3.36
N GLY A 104 -16.20 21.56 -4.57
CA GLY A 104 -16.45 22.88 -5.12
C GLY A 104 -17.95 23.15 -5.32
N HIS A 105 -18.70 22.16 -5.81
CA HIS A 105 -20.15 22.25 -5.91
C HIS A 105 -20.81 22.40 -4.53
N ALA A 106 -20.43 21.56 -3.57
CA ALA A 106 -20.96 21.62 -2.20
C ALA A 106 -20.68 22.99 -1.56
N ALA A 107 -19.47 23.53 -1.71
CA ALA A 107 -19.09 24.84 -1.16
C ALA A 107 -19.92 25.99 -1.75
N ARG A 108 -20.19 25.97 -3.06
CA ARG A 108 -21.01 27.01 -3.72
C ARG A 108 -22.49 26.96 -3.33
N ASN A 109 -23.01 25.78 -3.04
CA ASN A 109 -24.41 25.58 -2.67
C ASN A 109 -24.64 25.53 -1.15
N ASN A 110 -23.61 25.81 -0.36
CA ASN A 110 -23.70 25.78 1.10
C ASN A 110 -24.31 27.08 1.64
N THR A 111 -25.63 27.15 1.71
CA THR A 111 -26.39 28.36 2.06
C THR A 111 -26.69 28.53 3.56
N SER A 112 -26.28 27.59 4.44
CA SER A 112 -26.37 27.78 5.90
C SER A 112 -25.40 26.87 6.71
N PRO A 113 -24.83 27.33 7.84
CA PRO A 113 -23.90 26.54 8.68
C PRO A 113 -24.57 25.77 9.85
N PRO A 114 -23.91 24.75 10.45
CA PRO A 114 -22.75 24.00 9.94
C PRO A 114 -23.12 22.56 9.53
N PHE A 115 -22.33 22.01 8.61
CA PHE A 115 -22.28 20.57 8.35
C PHE A 115 -21.85 19.87 9.66
N THR A 116 -22.76 19.24 10.38
CA THR A 116 -22.40 18.07 11.21
C THR A 116 -22.01 16.97 10.22
N ALA A 117 -20.79 17.08 9.68
CA ALA A 117 -20.19 16.05 8.86
C ALA A 117 -19.93 14.86 9.79
N THR A 118 -20.93 14.00 9.94
CA THR A 118 -20.72 12.65 10.42
C THR A 118 -19.73 12.03 9.44
N LYS A 119 -18.44 12.03 9.80
CA LYS A 119 -17.39 11.30 9.09
C LYS A 119 -17.67 9.81 9.27
N SER A 120 -18.67 9.29 8.56
CA SER A 120 -18.77 7.86 8.31
C SER A 120 -17.78 7.54 7.22
N TRP A 121 -16.60 7.10 7.64
CA TRP A 121 -15.66 6.43 6.76
C TRP A 121 -16.34 5.15 6.28
N ILE A 122 -16.70 5.12 5.00
CA ILE A 122 -17.05 3.87 4.31
C ILE A 122 -15.72 3.16 4.02
N TYR A 123 -15.36 2.24 4.91
CA TYR A 123 -14.40 1.16 4.66
C TYR A 123 -15.18 -0.15 4.61
#